data_AF-A0A7S6ZWJ4-F1
#
_entry.id   AF-A0A7S6ZWJ4-F1
#
_cell.length_a   1.000
_cell.length_b   1.000
_cell.length_c   1.000
_cell.angle_alpha   90.00
_cell.angle_beta   90.00
_cell.angle_gamma   90.00
#
_symmetry.space_group_name_H-M   'P 1'
#
loop_
_entity.id
_entity.type
_entity.pdbx_description
1 polymer ?
#
loop_
_entity_poly.entity_id
_entity_poly.type
_entity_poly.pdbx_seq_one_letter_code
_entity_poly.pdbx_strand_id
1 'polypeptide(L)'
;MQQAEQLKQDLDYVVGAVRRHDRSAGVPSIYFMWAVIVAVGWALPDFAPQLAAPFWVLFGIGGGLVSMWLAARDTKHSGSVDQAHGRRHGLHWLVTGAAFLVCWLPVMRGAPIETAVGNFMLVAAISYALAGVHLERPLLWTGLLMLAAYVVLTMFAWPYTWTATGLLVAIALAWAGFSSQRSRSPVHPE
;
A
#
# COMPACT_ATOMS: atom_id res chain seq x y z
N MET A 1 -29.89 37.44 0.48
CA MET A 1 -29.77 36.13 1.16
C MET A 1 -29.69 34.98 0.15
N GLN A 2 -30.60 34.88 -0.82
CA GLN A 2 -30.64 33.79 -1.81
C GLN A 2 -29.39 33.67 -2.71
N GLN A 3 -28.80 34.80 -3.14
CA GLN A 3 -27.55 34.82 -3.91
C GLN A 3 -26.33 34.32 -3.15
N ALA A 4 -26.27 34.52 -1.82
CA ALA A 4 -25.16 34.04 -1.00
C ALA A 4 -25.21 32.51 -0.82
N GLU A 5 -26.43 31.95 -0.73
CA GLU A 5 -26.64 30.50 -0.64
C GLU A 5 -26.29 29.80 -1.96
N GLN A 6 -26.68 30.38 -3.11
CA GLN A 6 -26.30 29.88 -4.43
C GLN A 6 -24.79 29.94 -4.67
N LEU A 7 -24.14 31.07 -4.33
CA LEU A 7 -22.69 31.19 -4.46
C LEU A 7 -21.94 30.14 -3.62
N LYS A 8 -22.44 29.85 -2.41
CA LYS A 8 -21.87 28.81 -1.55
C LYS A 8 -22.04 27.41 -2.17
N GLN A 9 -23.21 27.09 -2.71
CA GLN A 9 -23.44 25.82 -3.39
C GLN A 9 -22.57 25.65 -4.64
N ASP A 10 -22.41 26.70 -5.44
CA ASP A 10 -21.57 26.68 -6.64
C ASP A 10 -20.10 26.51 -6.27
N LEU A 11 -19.63 27.21 -5.22
CA LEU A 11 -18.29 27.02 -4.68
C LEU A 11 -18.08 25.59 -4.15
N ASP A 12 -19.03 25.05 -3.39
CA ASP A 12 -18.96 23.67 -2.89
C ASP A 12 -18.97 22.66 -4.03
N TYR A 13 -19.72 22.92 -5.10
CA TYR A 13 -19.73 22.11 -6.30
C TYR A 13 -18.40 22.15 -7.04
N VAL A 14 -17.83 23.34 -7.26
CA VAL A 14 -16.52 23.53 -7.91
C VAL A 14 -15.43 22.89 -7.06
N VAL A 15 -15.40 23.12 -5.76
CA VAL A 15 -14.48 22.48 -4.81
C VAL A 15 -14.63 20.96 -4.88
N GLY A 16 -15.86 20.44 -4.92
CA GLY A 16 -16.14 19.02 -5.05
C GLY A 16 -15.70 18.44 -6.39
N ALA A 17 -15.89 19.17 -7.49
CA ALA A 17 -15.45 18.79 -8.84
C ALA A 17 -13.93 18.75 -8.93
N VAL A 18 -13.26 19.81 -8.47
CA VAL A 18 -11.79 19.89 -8.40
C VAL A 18 -11.23 18.77 -7.52
N ARG A 19 -11.76 18.56 -6.30
CA ARG A 19 -11.33 17.47 -5.41
C ARG A 19 -11.54 16.06 -5.98
N ARG A 20 -12.56 15.87 -6.83
CA ARG A 20 -12.78 14.59 -7.52
C ARG A 20 -11.74 14.36 -8.62
N HIS A 21 -11.33 15.43 -9.29
CA HIS A 21 -10.30 15.40 -10.33
C HIS A 21 -8.87 15.32 -9.76
N ASP A 22 -8.68 15.82 -8.55
CA ASP A 22 -7.41 15.87 -7.81
C ASP A 22 -7.21 14.66 -6.88
N ARG A 23 -7.99 13.58 -7.07
CA ARG A 23 -7.72 12.32 -6.39
C ARG A 23 -6.36 11.80 -6.84
N SER A 24 -5.34 11.99 -6.01
CA SER A 24 -4.00 11.42 -6.15
C SER A 24 -4.12 9.96 -6.57
N ALA A 25 -3.62 9.66 -7.77
CA ALA A 25 -3.57 8.29 -8.25
C ALA A 25 -2.43 7.48 -7.60
N GLY A 26 -1.72 8.04 -6.62
CA GLY A 26 -0.48 7.50 -6.06
C GLY A 26 0.71 7.67 -7.01
N VAL A 27 1.92 7.42 -6.50
CA VAL A 27 3.17 7.56 -7.27
C VAL A 27 3.50 6.22 -7.95
N PRO A 28 3.47 6.11 -9.29
CA PRO A 28 3.63 4.85 -10.00
C PRO A 28 4.89 4.07 -9.63
N SER A 29 6.02 4.77 -9.49
CA SER A 29 7.31 4.15 -9.18
C SER A 29 7.32 3.46 -7.82
N ILE A 30 6.55 3.94 -6.85
CA ILE A 30 6.40 3.31 -5.54
C ILE A 30 5.71 1.95 -5.70
N TYR A 31 4.64 1.89 -6.48
CA TYR A 31 3.93 0.64 -6.74
C TYR A 31 4.80 -0.41 -7.42
N PHE A 32 5.55 -0.04 -8.46
CA PHE A 32 6.45 -1.00 -9.15
C PHE A 32 7.61 -1.46 -8.26
N MET A 33 8.20 -0.56 -7.48
CA MET A 33 9.24 -0.92 -6.51
C MET A 33 8.71 -1.96 -5.53
N TRP A 34 7.54 -1.70 -4.93
CA TRP A 34 6.94 -2.65 -3.99
C TRP A 34 6.47 -3.93 -4.66
N ALA A 35 6.03 -3.91 -5.92
CA ALA A 35 5.71 -5.13 -6.66
C ALA A 35 6.91 -6.08 -6.72
N VAL A 36 8.10 -5.56 -7.01
CA VAL A 36 9.33 -6.37 -7.05
C VAL A 36 9.74 -6.85 -5.65
N ILE A 37 9.76 -5.93 -4.67
CA ILE A 37 10.15 -6.26 -3.29
C ILE A 37 9.22 -7.32 -2.70
N VAL A 38 7.91 -7.17 -2.90
CA VAL A 38 6.88 -8.11 -2.43
C VAL A 38 7.02 -9.45 -3.13
N ALA A 39 7.18 -9.49 -4.46
CA ALA A 39 7.34 -10.76 -5.18
C ALA A 39 8.52 -11.58 -4.63
N VAL A 40 9.67 -10.94 -4.41
CA VAL A 40 10.85 -11.60 -3.86
C VAL A 40 10.65 -11.94 -2.38
N GLY A 41 10.25 -10.97 -1.57
CA GLY A 41 10.12 -11.13 -0.11
C GLY A 41 9.10 -12.16 0.32
N TRP A 42 8.05 -12.36 -0.47
CA TRP A 42 7.05 -13.41 -0.25
C TRP A 42 7.45 -14.76 -0.86
N ALA A 43 8.37 -14.83 -1.81
CA ALA A 43 8.91 -16.11 -2.25
C ALA A 43 9.91 -16.69 -1.23
N LEU A 44 10.60 -15.84 -0.47
CA LEU A 44 11.65 -16.27 0.47
C LEU A 44 11.19 -17.29 1.51
N PRO A 45 10.02 -17.20 2.16
CA PRO A 45 9.57 -18.23 3.10
C PRO A 45 9.48 -19.64 2.50
N ASP A 46 9.14 -19.76 1.22
CA ASP A 46 9.02 -21.07 0.55
C ASP A 46 10.39 -21.64 0.12
N PHE A 47 11.35 -20.80 -0.26
CA PHE A 47 12.61 -21.25 -0.88
C PHE A 47 13.86 -21.02 -0.02
N ALA A 48 13.86 -20.00 0.85
CA ALA A 48 14.99 -19.60 1.68
C ALA A 48 14.50 -18.88 2.96
N PRO A 49 13.80 -19.57 3.88
CA PRO A 49 13.13 -18.97 5.03
C PRO A 49 14.08 -18.18 5.94
N GLN A 50 15.34 -18.60 6.05
CA GLN A 50 16.39 -17.90 6.79
C GLN A 50 16.70 -16.49 6.26
N LEU A 51 16.39 -16.21 4.99
CA LEU A 51 16.60 -14.89 4.38
C LEU A 51 15.38 -13.98 4.47
N ALA A 52 14.19 -14.50 4.80
CA ALA A 52 12.96 -13.72 4.79
C ALA A 52 13.00 -12.54 5.77
N ALA A 53 13.36 -12.81 7.03
CA ALA A 53 13.48 -11.76 8.06
C ALA A 53 14.50 -10.67 7.71
N PRO A 54 15.79 -10.99 7.39
CA PRO A 54 16.76 -9.95 7.04
C PRO A 54 16.41 -9.20 5.76
N PHE A 55 15.77 -9.87 4.78
CA PHE A 55 15.27 -9.21 3.57
C PHE A 55 14.25 -8.13 3.93
N TRP A 56 13.25 -8.43 4.76
CA TRP A 56 12.23 -7.45 5.15
C TRP A 56 12.77 -6.33 6.05
N VAL A 57 13.79 -6.59 6.86
CA VAL A 57 14.47 -5.51 7.60
C VAL A 57 15.16 -4.56 6.63
N LEU A 58 15.92 -5.07 5.66
CA LEU A 58 16.67 -4.24 4.72
C LEU A 58 15.76 -3.55 3.70
N PHE A 59 14.95 -4.33 2.97
CA PHE A 59 14.09 -3.82 1.90
C PHE A 59 12.77 -3.25 2.41
N GLY A 60 12.30 -3.63 3.60
CA GLY A 60 11.14 -3.00 4.21
C GLY A 60 11.46 -1.58 4.67
N ILE A 61 12.53 -1.40 5.47
CA ILE A 61 12.98 -0.07 5.91
C ILE A 61 13.49 0.73 4.70
N GLY A 62 14.37 0.14 3.91
CA GLY A 62 14.91 0.77 2.70
C GLY A 62 13.83 1.16 1.70
N GLY A 63 12.87 0.27 1.44
CA GLY A 63 11.70 0.55 0.60
C GLY A 63 10.87 1.70 1.14
N GLY A 64 10.63 1.77 2.46
CA GLY A 64 9.96 2.90 3.09
C GLY A 64 10.70 4.24 2.90
N LEU A 65 12.03 4.25 3.08
CA LEU A 65 12.86 5.44 2.85
C LEU A 65 12.83 5.88 1.38
N VAL A 66 12.97 4.94 0.45
CA VAL A 66 12.90 5.22 -1.00
C VAL A 66 11.50 5.70 -1.39
N SER A 67 10.43 5.13 -0.82
CA SER A 67 9.06 5.63 -1.00
C SER A 67 8.91 7.08 -0.57
N MET A 68 9.47 7.48 0.57
CA MET A 68 9.45 8.88 1.01
C MET A 68 10.20 9.80 0.05
N TRP A 69 11.36 9.37 -0.42
CA TRP A 69 12.14 10.14 -1.41
C TRP A 69 11.40 10.26 -2.75
N LEU A 70 10.81 9.18 -3.26
CA LEU A 70 10.00 9.17 -4.49
C LEU A 70 8.78 10.08 -4.36
N ALA A 71 8.07 10.02 -3.23
CA ALA A 71 6.94 10.90 -2.96
C ALA A 71 7.36 12.37 -2.88
N ALA A 72 8.47 12.68 -2.21
CA ALA A 72 9.01 14.04 -2.12
C ALA A 72 9.48 14.59 -3.48
N ARG A 73 10.00 13.72 -4.35
CA ARG A 73 10.35 14.08 -5.72
C ARG A 73 9.10 14.36 -6.56
N ASP A 74 8.08 13.52 -6.43
CA ASP A 74 6.82 13.64 -7.16
C ASP A 74 6.08 14.94 -6.80
N THR A 75 5.96 15.27 -5.51
CA THR A 75 5.30 16.51 -5.06
C THR A 75 6.02 17.78 -5.53
N LYS A 76 7.35 17.74 -5.65
CA LYS A 76 8.13 18.84 -6.24
C LYS A 76 7.84 19.03 -7.73
N HIS A 77 7.64 17.93 -8.47
CA HIS A 77 7.33 18.00 -9.90
C HIS A 77 5.87 18.37 -10.17
N SER A 78 4.93 17.95 -9.32
CA SER A 78 3.49 18.26 -9.49
C SER A 78 3.11 19.67 -8.99
N GLY A 79 3.96 20.32 -8.19
CA GLY A 79 3.69 21.64 -7.61
C GLY A 79 2.59 21.64 -6.55
N SER A 80 2.04 20.47 -6.20
CA SER A 80 1.01 20.30 -5.18
C SER A 80 1.62 19.77 -3.89
N VAL A 81 1.55 20.55 -2.82
CA VAL A 81 1.97 20.14 -1.47
C VAL A 81 0.74 20.07 -0.57
N ASP A 82 0.07 18.92 -0.57
CA ASP A 82 -0.95 18.61 0.45
C ASP A 82 -0.28 17.95 1.67
N GLN A 83 0.12 18.78 2.64
CA GLN A 83 0.73 18.30 3.88
C GLN A 83 -0.22 17.41 4.70
N ALA A 84 -1.54 17.64 4.63
CA ALA A 84 -2.50 16.84 5.39
C ALA A 84 -2.61 15.43 4.81
N HIS A 85 -2.64 15.30 3.48
CA HIS A 85 -2.58 14.01 2.80
C HIS A 85 -1.27 13.27 3.10
N GLY A 86 -0.12 13.95 2.97
CA GLY A 86 1.19 13.38 3.29
C GLY A 86 1.28 12.89 4.74
N ARG A 87 0.74 13.65 5.71
CA ARG A 87 0.71 13.25 7.12
C ARG A 87 -0.14 12.01 7.35
N ARG A 88 -1.31 11.89 6.72
CA ARG A 88 -2.15 10.68 6.81
C ARG A 88 -1.44 9.46 6.25
N HIS A 89 -0.77 9.62 5.11
CA HIS A 89 0.05 8.59 4.50
C HIS A 89 1.17 8.13 5.44
N GLY A 90 1.95 9.07 5.97
CA GLY A 90 3.05 8.78 6.89
C GLY A 90 2.57 8.10 8.18
N LEU A 91 1.50 8.60 8.79
CA LEU A 91 0.93 8.01 10.01
C LEU A 91 0.43 6.58 9.76
N HIS A 92 -0.27 6.33 8.66
CA HIS A 92 -0.76 5.00 8.31
C HIS A 92 0.38 3.99 8.23
N TRP A 93 1.41 4.29 7.44
CA TRP A 93 2.53 3.39 7.24
C TRP A 93 3.42 3.27 8.48
N LEU A 94 3.52 4.32 9.31
CA LEU A 94 4.21 4.25 10.59
C LEU A 94 3.49 3.32 11.58
N VAL A 95 2.16 3.42 11.67
CA VAL A 95 1.35 2.51 12.48
C VAL A 95 1.46 1.07 11.97
N THR A 96 1.41 0.86 10.65
CA THR A 96 1.63 -0.47 10.05
C THR A 96 3.03 -1.02 10.38
N GLY A 97 4.07 -0.19 10.27
CA GLY A 97 5.43 -0.56 10.65
C GLY A 97 5.54 -0.96 12.13
N ALA A 98 4.94 -0.18 13.04
CA ALA A 98 4.89 -0.51 14.46
C ALA A 98 4.12 -1.82 14.72
N ALA A 99 3.00 -2.05 14.02
CA ALA A 99 2.23 -3.28 14.13
C ALA A 99 3.04 -4.51 13.71
N PHE A 100 3.85 -4.41 12.64
CA PHE A 100 4.78 -5.49 12.27
C PHE A 100 5.81 -5.79 13.36
N LEU A 101 6.35 -4.77 14.04
CA LEU A 101 7.24 -5.00 15.17
C LEU A 101 6.53 -5.72 16.32
N VAL A 102 5.28 -5.36 16.59
CA VAL A 102 4.45 -5.99 17.64
C VAL A 102 4.14 -7.46 17.32
N CYS A 103 4.06 -7.85 16.04
CA CYS A 103 3.88 -9.25 15.64
C CYS A 103 5.00 -10.19 16.13
N TRP A 104 6.16 -9.67 16.51
CA TRP A 104 7.27 -10.46 17.08
C TRP A 104 7.11 -10.75 18.58
N LEU A 105 6.22 -10.06 19.31
CA LEU A 105 6.05 -10.26 20.76
C LEU A 105 5.79 -11.72 21.16
N PRO A 106 4.93 -12.50 20.48
CA PRO A 106 4.70 -13.90 20.82
C PRO A 106 5.97 -14.74 20.66
N VAL A 107 6.75 -14.51 19.60
CA VAL A 107 8.00 -15.24 19.32
C VAL A 107 9.05 -14.94 20.39
N MET A 108 9.16 -13.68 20.82
CA MET A 108 10.05 -13.31 21.94
C MET A 108 9.62 -13.95 23.28
N ARG A 109 8.37 -14.42 23.39
CA ARG A 109 7.84 -15.19 24.53
C ARG A 109 7.90 -16.70 24.34
N GLY A 110 8.56 -17.19 23.29
CA GLY A 110 8.76 -18.61 23.01
C GLY A 110 7.70 -19.24 22.11
N ALA A 111 6.81 -18.46 21.48
CA ALA A 111 5.92 -18.99 20.45
C ALA A 111 6.70 -19.41 19.20
N PRO A 112 6.21 -20.39 18.42
CA PRO A 112 6.80 -20.76 17.14
C PRO A 112 6.84 -19.57 16.17
N ILE A 113 7.90 -19.47 15.36
CA ILE A 113 8.14 -18.34 14.44
C ILE A 113 7.02 -18.19 13.40
N GLU A 114 6.37 -19.28 13.05
CA GLU A 114 5.20 -19.38 12.17
C GLU A 114 4.04 -18.50 12.67
N THR A 115 3.96 -18.28 13.99
CA THR A 115 2.96 -17.40 14.61
C THR A 115 3.16 -15.94 14.21
N ALA A 116 4.41 -15.44 14.24
CA ALA A 116 4.70 -14.08 13.78
C ALA A 116 4.37 -13.95 12.29
N VAL A 117 4.75 -14.96 11.51
CA VAL A 117 4.55 -15.00 10.07
C VAL A 117 3.06 -14.86 9.68
N GLY A 118 2.15 -15.60 10.33
CA GLY A 118 0.70 -15.43 10.14
C GLY A 118 0.18 -14.05 10.55
N ASN A 119 0.66 -13.53 11.68
CA ASN A 119 0.28 -12.19 12.16
C ASN A 119 0.74 -11.08 11.21
N PHE A 120 1.95 -11.20 10.63
CA PHE A 120 2.46 -10.28 9.63
C PHE A 120 1.54 -10.22 8.42
N MET A 121 1.13 -11.38 7.89
CA MET A 121 0.21 -11.43 6.76
C MET A 121 -1.12 -10.75 7.05
N LEU A 122 -1.71 -11.01 8.21
CA LEU A 122 -2.97 -10.39 8.63
C LEU A 122 -2.83 -8.86 8.77
N VAL A 123 -1.79 -8.38 9.46
CA VAL A 123 -1.51 -6.94 9.62
C VAL A 123 -1.31 -6.26 8.27
N ALA A 124 -0.56 -6.89 7.36
CA ALA A 124 -0.33 -6.36 6.03
C ALA A 124 -1.65 -6.27 5.25
N ALA A 125 -2.46 -7.32 5.26
CA ALA A 125 -3.73 -7.38 4.54
C ALA A 125 -4.71 -6.29 5.01
N ILE A 126 -4.89 -6.14 6.31
CA ILE A 126 -5.75 -5.11 6.91
C ILE A 126 -5.20 -3.71 6.61
N SER A 127 -3.88 -3.51 6.76
CA SER A 127 -3.25 -2.20 6.51
C SER A 127 -3.42 -1.75 5.06
N TYR A 128 -3.24 -2.64 4.09
CA TYR A 128 -3.44 -2.32 2.67
C TYR A 128 -4.92 -2.06 2.35
N ALA A 129 -5.84 -2.85 2.93
CA ALA A 129 -7.28 -2.65 2.72
C ALA A 129 -7.73 -1.28 3.26
N LEU A 130 -7.29 -0.92 4.47
CA LEU A 130 -7.58 0.37 5.09
C LEU A 130 -6.94 1.54 4.32
N ALA A 131 -5.69 1.39 3.86
CA ALA A 131 -5.08 2.36 2.96
C ALA A 131 -5.94 2.59 1.71
N GLY A 132 -6.54 1.52 1.19
CA GLY A 132 -7.54 1.55 0.13
C GLY A 132 -8.77 2.41 0.41
N VAL A 133 -9.25 2.38 1.65
CA VAL A 133 -10.46 3.09 2.08
C VAL A 133 -10.20 4.59 2.25
N HIS A 134 -9.06 4.98 2.84
CA HIS A 134 -8.83 6.36 3.27
C HIS A 134 -7.61 7.07 2.67
N LEU A 135 -6.76 6.38 1.89
CA LEU A 135 -5.65 6.99 1.15
C LEU A 135 -5.87 6.87 -0.36
N GLU A 136 -5.73 5.67 -0.91
CA GLU A 136 -5.67 5.43 -2.36
C GLU A 136 -6.45 4.17 -2.73
N ARG A 137 -7.55 4.34 -3.47
CA ARG A 137 -8.46 3.26 -3.89
C ARG A 137 -7.80 2.00 -4.47
N PRO A 138 -6.73 2.08 -5.29
CA PRO A 138 -6.07 0.88 -5.82
C PRO A 138 -5.58 -0.10 -4.75
N LEU A 139 -5.20 0.39 -3.57
CA LEU A 139 -4.71 -0.44 -2.47
C LEU A 139 -5.80 -1.31 -1.84
N LEU A 140 -7.09 -0.95 -1.98
CA LEU A 140 -8.21 -1.70 -1.41
C LEU A 140 -8.23 -3.14 -1.95
N TRP A 141 -8.13 -3.28 -3.27
CA TRP A 141 -8.14 -4.59 -3.93
C TRP A 141 -6.93 -5.42 -3.54
N THR A 142 -5.78 -4.75 -3.39
CA THR A 142 -4.55 -5.39 -2.92
C THR A 142 -4.76 -5.98 -1.53
N GLY A 143 -5.30 -5.20 -0.59
CA GLY A 143 -5.58 -5.66 0.78
C GLY A 143 -6.65 -6.76 0.86
N LEU A 144 -7.72 -6.65 0.08
CA LEU A 144 -8.76 -7.69 0.00
C LEU A 144 -8.22 -9.00 -0.55
N LEU A 145 -7.35 -8.95 -1.57
CA LEU A 145 -6.69 -10.12 -2.10
C LEU A 145 -5.75 -10.76 -1.06
N MET A 146 -5.02 -9.95 -0.30
CA MET A 146 -4.19 -10.44 0.81
C MET A 146 -5.02 -11.09 1.92
N LEU A 147 -6.20 -10.55 2.24
CA LEU A 147 -7.12 -11.14 3.22
C LEU A 147 -7.66 -12.50 2.72
N ALA A 148 -8.08 -12.57 1.46
CA ALA A 148 -8.52 -13.83 0.85
C ALA A 148 -7.40 -14.87 0.87
N ALA A 149 -6.18 -14.46 0.49
CA ALA A 149 -5.01 -15.31 0.56
C ALA A 149 -4.78 -15.81 2.00
N TYR A 150 -4.83 -14.93 3.01
CA TYR A 150 -4.61 -15.28 4.41
C TYR A 150 -5.56 -16.38 4.89
N VAL A 151 -6.84 -16.27 4.53
CA VAL A 151 -7.85 -17.29 4.84
C VAL A 151 -7.51 -18.61 4.16
N VAL A 152 -7.18 -18.59 2.88
CA VAL A 152 -6.81 -19.80 2.13
C VAL A 152 -5.57 -20.47 2.72
N LEU A 153 -4.53 -19.68 3.07
CA LEU A 153 -3.28 -20.22 3.62
C LEU A 153 -3.52 -20.89 4.97
N THR A 154 -4.30 -20.23 5.82
CA THR A 154 -4.59 -20.73 7.18
C THR A 154 -5.46 -21.98 7.15
N MET A 155 -6.36 -22.10 6.16
CA MET A 155 -7.34 -23.19 6.11
C MET A 155 -6.89 -24.41 5.29
N PHE A 156 -6.08 -24.23 4.23
CA PHE A 156 -5.82 -25.28 3.24
C PHE A 156 -4.36 -25.76 3.15
N ALA A 157 -3.42 -25.12 3.85
CA ALA A 157 -2.01 -25.55 3.95
C ALA A 157 -1.36 -25.96 2.61
N TRP A 158 -1.69 -25.23 1.53
CA TRP A 158 -1.25 -25.57 0.17
C TRP A 158 0.26 -25.26 -0.02
N PRO A 159 1.04 -26.10 -0.74
CA PRO A 159 2.47 -25.86 -0.97
C PRO A 159 2.76 -24.62 -1.85
N TYR A 160 3.76 -23.82 -1.48
CA TYR A 160 4.14 -22.56 -2.18
C TYR A 160 3.11 -21.42 -2.10
N THR A 161 2.32 -21.44 -1.03
CA THR A 161 1.27 -20.45 -0.80
C THR A 161 1.81 -19.03 -0.60
N TRP A 162 3.02 -18.90 -0.06
CA TRP A 162 3.69 -17.61 0.09
C TRP A 162 4.05 -17.00 -1.26
N THR A 163 4.67 -17.79 -2.13
CA THR A 163 5.04 -17.37 -3.48
C THR A 163 3.81 -17.00 -4.30
N ALA A 164 2.77 -17.83 -4.29
CA ALA A 164 1.52 -17.55 -5.01
C ALA A 164 0.87 -16.23 -4.54
N THR A 165 0.83 -16.01 -3.22
CA THR A 165 0.35 -14.76 -2.61
C THR A 165 1.21 -13.58 -3.06
N GLY A 166 2.53 -13.69 -2.93
CA GLY A 166 3.48 -12.66 -3.34
C GLY A 166 3.32 -12.23 -4.78
N LEU A 167 3.16 -13.20 -5.69
CA LEU A 167 2.91 -12.94 -7.11
C LEU A 167 1.60 -12.21 -7.34
N LEU A 168 0.51 -12.64 -6.70
CA LEU A 168 -0.80 -11.96 -6.84
C LEU A 168 -0.74 -10.52 -6.32
N VAL A 169 -0.11 -10.28 -5.17
CA VAL A 169 0.07 -8.93 -4.61
C VAL A 169 0.97 -8.10 -5.52
N ALA A 170 2.06 -8.67 -6.04
CA ALA A 170 2.95 -7.99 -6.97
C ALA A 170 2.22 -7.59 -8.27
N ILE A 171 1.37 -8.47 -8.81
CA ILE A 171 0.53 -8.17 -9.97
C ILE A 171 -0.46 -7.06 -9.64
N ALA A 172 -1.12 -7.11 -8.48
CA ALA A 172 -2.05 -6.07 -8.04
C ALA A 172 -1.34 -4.71 -7.88
N LEU A 173 -0.13 -4.69 -7.32
CA LEU A 173 0.70 -3.49 -7.21
C LEU A 173 1.16 -2.99 -8.57
N ALA A 174 1.61 -3.87 -9.47
CA ALA A 174 1.95 -3.49 -10.83
C ALA A 174 0.73 -2.87 -11.55
N TRP A 175 -0.45 -3.46 -11.39
CA TRP A 175 -1.71 -2.91 -11.90
C TRP A 175 -2.03 -1.54 -11.31
N ALA A 176 -1.89 -1.37 -9.99
CA ALA A 176 -2.02 -0.07 -9.33
C ALA A 176 -1.06 0.96 -9.95
N GLY A 177 0.20 0.57 -10.16
CA GLY A 177 1.21 1.35 -10.88
C GLY A 177 0.76 1.78 -12.27
N PHE A 178 0.30 0.86 -13.12
CA PHE A 178 -0.21 1.20 -14.45
C PHE A 178 -1.46 2.08 -14.41
N SER A 179 -2.39 1.79 -13.50
CA SER A 179 -3.61 2.59 -13.34
C SER A 179 -3.29 4.03 -12.93
N SER A 180 -2.28 4.21 -12.05
CA SER A 180 -1.82 5.51 -11.60
C SER A 180 -1.16 6.33 -12.71
N GLN A 181 -0.38 5.68 -13.60
CA GLN A 181 0.18 6.34 -14.79
C GLN A 181 -0.92 6.82 -15.76
N ARG A 182 -1.94 5.98 -15.99
CA ARG A 182 -3.05 6.32 -16.88
C ARG A 182 -3.85 7.51 -16.35
N SER A 183 -4.12 7.55 -15.05
CA SER A 183 -4.80 8.69 -14.42
C SER A 183 -3.97 9.98 -14.42
N ARG A 184 -2.64 9.89 -14.54
CA ARG A 184 -1.71 11.04 -14.60
C ARG A 184 -1.44 11.55 -16.01
N SER A 185 -1.73 10.78 -17.05
CA SER A 185 -1.54 11.19 -18.44
C SER A 185 -2.82 11.90 -18.93
N PRO A 186 -2.87 13.23 -19.03
CA PRO A 186 -3.96 13.89 -19.72
C PRO A 186 -3.89 13.43 -21.18
N VAL A 187 -4.97 12.81 -21.66
CA VAL A 187 -5.15 12.57 -23.09
C VAL A 187 -5.07 13.95 -23.75
N HIS A 188 -4.00 14.20 -24.53
CA HIS A 188 -4.06 15.21 -25.58
C HIS A 188 -5.03 14.65 -26.63
N PRO A 189 -6.21 15.25 -26.83
CA PRO A 189 -6.93 14.99 -28.06
C PRO A 189 -6.11 15.64 -29.18
N GLU A 190 -5.56 14.82 -30.07
CA GLU A 190 -5.19 15.26 -31.42
C GLU A 190 -6.46 15.59 -32.21
#